data_AF-A0A7Y4H3W1-F1
#
_entry.id   AF-A0A7Y4H3W1-F1
#
_cell.length_a   1.000
_cell.length_b   1.000
_cell.length_c   1.000
_cell.angle_alpha   90.00
_cell.angle_beta   90.00
_cell.angle_gamma   90.00
#
_symmetry.space_group_name_H-M   'P 1'
#
loop_
_entity.id
_entity.type
_entity.pdbx_description
1 polymer ?
#
loop_
_entity_poly.entity_id
_entity_poly.type
_entity_poly.pdbx_seq_one_letter_code
_entity_poly.pdbx_strand_id
1 'polypeptide(L)'
;MRRLLIVSWSTVGLLALLPASGAAAVELPVRKAGLWEMKVVSTDSPSPDMTMQQCTDETTDKDMSTAMSPMAKQICSKQDIQKTATGYVTDSVCGMAGITVKSRAEITGDFNSAYTVKSTSHSEGGIAGAPRDTTTTIEAKWIGACKADQKPGDIMMPGGMKMNIKDMEKLKALIPKK
;
A
#
# COMPACT_ATOMS: atom_id res chain seq x y z
N MET A 1 48.16 3.24 -64.66
CA MET A 1 47.08 4.23 -64.84
C MET A 1 45.77 3.45 -64.74
N ARG A 2 44.83 3.64 -63.81
CA ARG A 2 44.35 4.80 -63.07
C ARG A 2 43.67 4.24 -61.81
N ARG A 3 44.10 4.67 -60.62
CA ARG A 3 43.58 4.20 -59.32
C ARG A 3 42.18 4.78 -59.09
N LEU A 4 41.20 3.95 -58.74
CA LEU A 4 39.94 4.36 -58.12
C LEU A 4 39.86 3.71 -56.74
N LEU A 5 40.00 4.54 -55.72
CA LEU A 5 39.83 4.21 -54.31
C LEU A 5 38.33 4.29 -53.99
N ILE A 6 37.72 3.17 -53.64
CA ILE A 6 36.37 3.15 -53.06
C ILE A 6 36.56 2.98 -51.56
N VAL A 7 36.32 4.08 -50.83
CA VAL A 7 36.31 4.15 -49.38
C VAL A 7 34.95 3.64 -48.91
N SER A 8 34.90 2.43 -48.38
CA SER A 8 33.71 1.86 -47.77
C SER A 8 33.70 2.18 -46.28
N TRP A 9 32.95 3.20 -45.87
CA TRP A 9 32.66 3.46 -44.46
C TRP A 9 31.65 2.44 -43.95
N SER A 10 32.11 1.45 -43.20
CA SER A 10 31.24 0.63 -42.34
C SER A 10 30.87 1.46 -41.11
N THR A 11 29.68 2.04 -41.11
CA THR A 11 29.06 2.66 -39.94
C THR A 11 28.87 1.59 -38.85
N VAL A 12 29.69 1.67 -37.80
CA VAL A 12 29.46 0.95 -36.54
C VAL A 12 28.22 1.57 -35.87
N GLY A 13 27.09 0.89 -35.98
CA GLY A 13 25.88 1.24 -35.24
C GLY A 13 26.09 0.97 -33.76
N LEU A 14 26.39 2.02 -32.99
CA LEU A 14 26.43 1.97 -31.54
C LEU A 14 24.99 1.82 -31.02
N LEU A 15 24.57 0.59 -30.76
CA LEU A 15 23.31 0.29 -30.09
C LEU A 15 23.42 0.81 -28.65
N ALA A 16 22.87 2.00 -28.39
CA ALA A 16 22.74 2.53 -27.04
C ALA A 16 21.79 1.61 -26.26
N LEU A 17 22.36 0.75 -25.40
CA LEU A 17 21.59 0.09 -24.35
C LEU A 17 21.12 1.17 -23.39
N LEU A 18 19.88 1.63 -23.56
CA LEU A 18 19.16 2.36 -22.53
C LEU A 18 19.10 1.44 -21.29
N PRO A 19 19.55 1.88 -20.11
CA PRO A 19 19.32 1.12 -18.89
C PRO A 19 17.81 1.00 -18.73
N ALA A 20 17.30 -0.24 -18.77
CA ALA A 20 15.96 -0.53 -18.30
C ALA A 20 15.92 -0.11 -16.83
N SER A 21 15.36 1.07 -16.56
CA SER A 21 14.98 1.48 -15.22
C SER A 21 13.93 0.47 -14.75
N GLY A 22 14.39 -0.61 -14.11
CA GLY A 22 13.51 -1.47 -13.34
C GLY A 22 12.78 -0.57 -12.36
N ALA A 23 11.46 -0.50 -12.48
CA ALA A 23 10.63 0.20 -11.52
C ALA A 23 10.85 -0.49 -10.16
N ALA A 24 11.77 0.04 -9.36
CA ALA A 24 11.93 -0.36 -7.98
C ALA A 24 10.61 0.00 -7.31
N ALA A 25 9.89 -1.02 -6.83
CA ALA A 25 8.73 -0.78 -5.99
C ALA A 25 9.19 0.07 -4.81
N VAL A 26 8.57 1.24 -4.60
CA VAL A 26 8.90 2.09 -3.47
C VAL A 26 8.59 1.29 -2.20
N GLU A 27 9.63 0.85 -1.50
CA GLU A 27 9.48 0.17 -0.21
C GLU A 27 9.01 1.20 0.82
N LEU A 28 7.85 0.93 1.42
CA LEU A 28 7.34 1.71 2.54
C LEU A 28 8.19 1.45 3.78
N PRO A 29 8.30 2.42 4.71
CA PRO A 29 9.07 2.23 5.93
C PRO A 29 8.44 1.15 6.81
N VAL A 30 9.30 0.37 7.45
CA VAL A 30 8.89 -0.61 8.46
C VAL A 30 8.64 0.12 9.77
N ARG A 31 7.52 -0.17 10.42
CA ARG A 31 7.21 0.31 11.77
C ARG A 31 8.13 -0.31 12.80
N LYS A 32 8.49 0.46 13.83
CA LYS A 32 9.16 -0.06 15.02
C LYS A 32 8.39 -1.24 15.60
N ALA A 33 9.12 -2.31 15.93
CA ALA A 33 8.55 -3.49 16.56
C ALA A 33 7.84 -3.16 17.88
N GLY A 34 6.71 -3.81 18.12
CA GLY A 34 5.88 -3.62 19.31
C GLY A 34 4.41 -3.44 19.00
N LEU A 35 3.70 -2.91 19.99
CA LEU A 35 2.26 -2.70 19.96
C LEU A 35 1.94 -1.30 19.43
N TRP A 36 1.13 -1.27 18.38
CA TRP A 36 0.61 -0.06 17.76
C TRP A 36 -0.89 0.07 18.00
N GLU A 37 -1.33 1.22 18.48
CA GLU A 37 -2.73 1.60 18.44
C GLU A 37 -3.02 2.26 17.09
N MET A 38 -4.08 1.81 16.42
CA MET A 38 -4.51 2.27 15.10
C MET A 38 -5.95 2.75 15.23
N LYS A 39 -6.17 4.05 15.15
CA LYS A 39 -7.49 4.66 15.17
C LYS A 39 -7.89 5.05 13.76
N VAL A 40 -8.96 4.45 13.27
CA VAL A 40 -9.54 4.70 11.96
C VAL A 40 -10.74 5.61 12.13
N VAL A 41 -10.70 6.77 11.51
CA VAL A 41 -11.78 7.76 11.48
C VAL A 41 -12.27 7.88 10.05
N SER A 42 -13.57 7.72 9.83
CA SER A 42 -14.16 7.82 8.50
C SER A 42 -15.13 9.00 8.43
N THR A 43 -14.95 9.86 7.44
CA THR A 43 -15.82 11.01 7.15
C THR A 43 -16.52 10.76 5.83
N ASP A 44 -17.81 11.09 5.78
CA ASP A 44 -18.68 10.87 4.62
C ASP A 44 -18.73 9.40 4.15
N SER A 45 -18.42 8.47 5.04
CA SER A 45 -18.48 7.02 4.82
C SER A 45 -19.48 6.39 5.79
N PRO A 46 -20.22 5.34 5.39
CA PRO A 46 -21.06 4.58 6.32
C PRO A 46 -20.26 3.73 7.32
N SER A 47 -18.95 3.63 7.17
CA SER A 47 -18.08 2.86 8.07
C SER A 47 -17.95 3.57 9.43
N PRO A 48 -18.18 2.86 10.56
CA PRO A 48 -17.99 3.45 11.88
C PRO A 48 -16.50 3.68 12.17
N ASP A 49 -16.23 4.68 13.00
CA ASP A 49 -14.90 4.85 13.59
C ASP A 49 -14.54 3.64 14.44
N MET A 50 -13.27 3.23 14.37
CA MET A 50 -12.80 2.07 15.11
C MET A 50 -11.35 2.22 15.54
N THR A 51 -11.06 1.76 16.75
CA THR A 51 -9.69 1.65 17.28
C THR A 51 -9.31 0.19 17.40
N MET A 52 -8.17 -0.18 16.84
CA MET A 52 -7.60 -1.52 16.95
C MET A 52 -6.16 -1.44 17.45
N GLN A 53 -5.65 -2.54 18.00
CA GLN A 53 -4.23 -2.66 18.36
C GLN A 53 -3.55 -3.73 17.51
N GLN A 54 -2.36 -3.44 17.01
CA GLN A 54 -1.57 -4.36 16.19
C GLN A 54 -0.24 -4.63 16.87
N CYS A 55 0.02 -5.87 17.24
CA CYS A 55 1.36 -6.31 17.61
C CYS A 55 2.12 -6.64 16.33
N THR A 56 3.29 -6.05 16.13
CA THR A 56 4.11 -6.30 14.94
C THR A 56 5.59 -6.43 15.28
N ASP A 57 6.31 -7.11 14.42
CA ASP A 57 7.78 -7.11 14.32
C ASP A 57 8.18 -6.69 12.91
N GLU A 58 9.49 -6.55 12.66
CA GLU A 58 10.01 -6.09 11.36
C GLU A 58 9.54 -6.97 10.19
N THR A 59 9.57 -8.29 10.36
CA THR A 59 9.19 -9.24 9.31
C THR A 59 7.69 -9.17 9.05
N THR A 60 6.88 -9.21 10.11
CA THR A 60 5.43 -9.19 10.00
C THR A 60 4.94 -7.87 9.45
N ASP A 61 5.56 -6.75 9.80
CA ASP A 61 5.19 -5.45 9.26
C ASP A 61 5.52 -5.31 7.77
N LYS A 62 6.67 -5.85 7.34
CA LYS A 62 7.01 -5.97 5.93
C LYS A 62 6.02 -6.87 5.19
N ASP A 63 5.60 -7.97 5.80
CA ASP A 63 4.57 -8.84 5.24
C ASP A 63 3.21 -8.12 5.17
N MET A 64 2.83 -7.34 6.18
CA MET A 64 1.57 -6.58 6.20
C MET A 64 1.52 -5.52 5.09
N SER A 65 2.58 -4.72 4.96
CA SER A 65 2.69 -3.70 3.91
C SER A 65 2.76 -4.33 2.51
N THR A 66 3.42 -5.48 2.38
CA THR A 66 3.52 -6.20 1.11
C THR A 66 2.25 -6.97 0.78
N ALA A 67 1.49 -7.50 1.74
CA ALA A 67 0.26 -8.25 1.51
C ALA A 67 -0.84 -7.41 0.83
N MET A 68 -0.83 -6.09 1.05
CA MET A 68 -1.68 -5.17 0.29
C MET A 68 -1.30 -5.11 -1.19
N SER A 69 -0.05 -5.40 -1.55
CA SER A 69 0.48 -5.21 -2.90
C SER A 69 -0.06 -6.22 -3.93
N PRO A 70 -0.18 -7.55 -3.69
CA PRO A 70 -0.84 -8.46 -4.61
C PRO A 70 -2.32 -8.15 -4.82
N MET A 71 -3.04 -7.76 -3.77
CA MET A 71 -4.46 -7.39 -3.86
C MET A 71 -4.62 -6.10 -4.67
N ALA A 72 -3.81 -5.09 -4.37
CA ALA A 72 -3.81 -3.84 -5.13
C ALA A 72 -3.42 -4.07 -6.60
N LYS A 73 -2.45 -4.95 -6.91
CA LYS A 73 -2.13 -5.33 -8.30
C LYS A 73 -3.28 -5.99 -9.06
N GLN A 74 -4.19 -6.67 -8.35
CA GLN A 74 -5.33 -7.35 -8.97
C GLN A 74 -6.48 -6.40 -9.29
N ILE A 75 -6.74 -5.42 -8.41
CA ILE A 75 -7.91 -4.55 -8.54
C ILE A 75 -7.54 -3.14 -9.02
N CYS A 76 -6.29 -2.71 -8.90
CA CYS A 76 -5.88 -1.35 -9.26
C CYS A 76 -5.19 -1.32 -10.63
N SER A 77 -5.76 -0.53 -11.54
CA SER A 77 -5.18 -0.25 -12.85
C SER A 77 -4.01 0.73 -12.76
N LYS A 78 -3.97 1.54 -11.70
CA LYS A 78 -2.85 2.43 -11.37
C LYS A 78 -2.58 2.42 -9.87
N GLN A 79 -1.30 2.39 -9.52
CA GLN A 79 -0.81 2.69 -8.18
C GLN A 79 0.56 3.36 -8.32
N ASP A 80 0.64 4.62 -7.91
CA ASP A 80 1.86 5.42 -7.92
C ASP A 80 2.19 5.82 -6.50
N ILE A 81 3.35 5.40 -6.00
CA ILE A 81 3.84 5.72 -4.66
C ILE A 81 5.03 6.64 -4.83
N GLN A 82 4.95 7.81 -4.21
CA GLN A 82 5.99 8.82 -4.25
C GLN A 82 6.46 9.15 -2.85
N LYS A 83 7.77 9.15 -2.64
CA LYS A 83 8.36 9.67 -1.40
C LYS A 83 8.33 11.19 -1.45
N THR A 84 7.85 11.82 -0.38
CA THR A 84 7.82 13.28 -0.22
C THR A 84 8.77 13.73 0.88
N ALA A 85 8.89 15.04 1.09
CA ALA A 85 9.71 15.59 2.17
C ALA A 85 9.21 15.17 3.57
N THR A 86 7.90 14.94 3.72
CA THR A 86 7.23 14.69 5.01
C THR A 86 6.74 13.25 5.17
N GLY A 87 6.93 12.40 4.15
CA GLY A 87 6.51 10.99 4.17
C GLY A 87 6.28 10.44 2.76
N TYR A 88 5.05 10.00 2.47
CA TYR A 88 4.71 9.32 1.22
C TYR A 88 3.34 9.77 0.71
N VAL A 89 3.17 9.81 -0.61
CA VAL A 89 1.87 9.99 -1.26
C VAL A 89 1.64 8.81 -2.18
N THR A 90 0.45 8.23 -2.10
CA THR A 90 0.02 7.14 -2.96
C THR A 90 -1.23 7.57 -3.72
N ASP A 91 -1.14 7.58 -5.04
CA ASP A 91 -2.30 7.76 -5.92
C ASP A 91 -2.66 6.41 -6.53
N SER A 92 -3.92 5.99 -6.39
CA SER A 92 -4.41 4.73 -6.93
C SER A 92 -5.75 4.87 -7.64
N VAL A 93 -5.95 4.02 -8.63
CA VAL A 93 -7.23 3.86 -9.35
C VAL A 93 -7.58 2.37 -9.31
N CYS A 94 -8.57 2.03 -8.50
CA CYS A 94 -8.95 0.66 -8.20
C CYS A 94 -10.37 0.37 -8.66
N GLY A 95 -10.57 -0.73 -9.37
CA GLY A 95 -11.85 -1.16 -9.92
C GLY A 95 -12.25 -2.53 -9.38
N MET A 96 -13.48 -2.64 -8.87
CA MET A 96 -14.05 -3.93 -8.47
C MET A 96 -15.57 -3.90 -8.63
N ALA A 97 -16.14 -4.97 -9.19
CA ALA A 97 -17.60 -5.15 -9.34
C ALA A 97 -18.34 -3.96 -10.00
N GLY A 98 -17.72 -3.32 -11.00
CA GLY A 98 -18.30 -2.17 -11.73
C GLY A 98 -18.20 -0.82 -11.00
N ILE A 99 -17.48 -0.78 -9.87
CA ILE A 99 -17.18 0.45 -9.12
C ILE A 99 -15.72 0.81 -9.39
N THR A 100 -15.45 2.06 -9.77
CA THR A 100 -14.09 2.60 -9.88
C THR A 100 -13.85 3.59 -8.76
N VAL A 101 -12.79 3.39 -8.00
CA VAL A 101 -12.38 4.25 -6.88
C VAL A 101 -11.04 4.88 -7.23
N LYS A 102 -11.00 6.20 -7.30
CA LYS A 102 -9.77 6.99 -7.39
C LYS A 102 -9.43 7.45 -5.98
N SER A 103 -8.26 7.13 -5.47
CA SER A 103 -7.86 7.54 -4.13
C SER A 103 -6.47 8.15 -4.09
N ARG A 104 -6.31 9.14 -3.21
CA ARG A 104 -5.04 9.74 -2.82
C ARG A 104 -4.85 9.53 -1.33
N ALA A 105 -3.79 8.81 -0.96
CA ALA A 105 -3.38 8.59 0.41
C ALA A 105 -2.07 9.30 0.72
N GLU A 106 -2.05 10.10 1.78
CA GLU A 106 -0.88 10.81 2.28
C GLU A 106 -0.47 10.21 3.62
N ILE A 107 0.77 9.76 3.72
CA ILE A 107 1.37 9.20 4.93
C ILE A 107 2.39 10.19 5.45
N THR A 108 2.25 10.61 6.71
CA THR A 108 3.14 11.58 7.35
C THR A 108 3.48 11.16 8.78
N GLY A 109 4.65 11.54 9.28
CA GLY A 109 5.09 11.27 10.64
C GLY A 109 6.29 10.32 10.73
N ASP A 110 6.46 9.69 11.89
CA ASP A 110 7.59 8.83 12.23
C ASP A 110 7.14 7.41 12.58
N PHE A 111 7.62 6.45 11.79
CA PHE A 111 7.34 5.03 11.93
C PHE A 111 7.98 4.40 13.19
N ASN A 112 8.73 5.16 13.98
CA ASN A 112 9.23 4.74 15.29
C ASN A 112 8.36 5.18 16.47
N SER A 113 7.40 6.08 16.24
CA SER A 113 6.64 6.71 17.33
C SER A 113 5.17 6.91 16.98
N ALA A 114 4.86 7.70 15.95
CA ALA A 114 3.49 7.94 15.49
C ALA A 114 3.48 8.43 14.03
N TYR A 115 2.52 7.94 13.25
CA TYR A 115 2.28 8.39 11.88
C TYR A 115 0.78 8.48 11.59
N THR A 116 0.43 9.25 10.58
CA THR A 116 -0.95 9.44 10.13
C THR A 116 -1.03 9.07 8.65
N VAL A 117 -2.11 8.37 8.29
CA VAL A 117 -2.49 8.13 6.90
C VAL A 117 -3.80 8.84 6.64
N LYS A 118 -3.82 9.82 5.75
CA LYS A 118 -5.05 10.48 5.29
C LYS A 118 -5.34 10.04 3.87
N SER A 119 -6.45 9.34 3.67
CA SER A 119 -6.92 8.90 2.36
C SER A 119 -8.17 9.67 1.97
N THR A 120 -8.16 10.23 0.77
CA THR A 120 -9.34 10.80 0.11
C THR A 120 -9.66 9.96 -1.11
N SER A 121 -10.95 9.64 -1.30
CA SER A 121 -11.38 8.70 -2.32
C SER A 121 -12.61 9.23 -3.03
N HIS A 122 -12.65 9.09 -4.35
CA HIS A 122 -13.80 9.37 -5.20
C HIS A 122 -14.26 8.09 -5.90
N SER A 123 -15.53 7.76 -5.77
CA SER A 123 -16.14 6.54 -6.30
C SER A 123 -17.06 6.84 -7.48
N GLU A 124 -16.83 6.16 -8.60
CA GLU A 124 -17.64 6.15 -9.80
C GLU A 124 -18.39 4.81 -9.91
N GLY A 125 -19.71 4.86 -10.12
CA GLY A 125 -20.58 3.67 -10.12
C GLY A 125 -21.17 3.37 -8.73
N GLY A 126 -21.51 2.11 -8.48
CA GLY A 126 -22.04 1.64 -7.18
C GLY A 126 -23.52 1.92 -6.95
N ILE A 127 -23.97 1.73 -5.70
CA ILE A 127 -25.37 1.90 -5.29
C ILE A 127 -25.77 3.38 -5.40
N ALA A 128 -26.93 3.63 -6.02
CA ALA A 128 -27.49 4.98 -6.09
C ALA A 128 -27.72 5.53 -4.67
N GLY A 129 -27.22 6.74 -4.40
CA GLY A 129 -27.31 7.40 -3.09
C GLY A 129 -26.16 7.11 -2.13
N ALA A 130 -25.20 6.24 -2.48
CA ALA A 130 -23.97 6.10 -1.70
C ALA A 130 -23.08 7.36 -1.84
N PRO A 131 -22.38 7.80 -0.78
CA PRO A 131 -21.39 8.87 -0.87
C PRO A 131 -20.35 8.56 -1.95
N ARG A 132 -20.12 9.53 -2.85
CA ARG A 132 -19.10 9.39 -3.90
C ARG A 132 -17.73 9.75 -3.38
N ASP A 133 -17.65 10.79 -2.58
CA ASP A 133 -16.43 11.24 -1.94
C ASP A 133 -16.40 10.75 -0.49
N THR A 134 -15.28 10.14 -0.09
CA THR A 134 -15.05 9.70 1.28
C THR A 134 -13.66 10.08 1.73
N THR A 135 -13.51 10.36 3.03
CA THR A 135 -12.20 10.57 3.64
C THR A 135 -12.01 9.58 4.78
N THR A 136 -10.86 8.93 4.83
CA THR A 136 -10.47 8.05 5.93
C THR A 136 -9.14 8.51 6.49
N THR A 137 -9.07 8.72 7.80
CA THR A 137 -7.83 9.04 8.50
C THR A 137 -7.48 7.90 9.44
N ILE A 138 -6.24 7.44 9.37
CA ILE A 138 -5.68 6.43 10.27
C ILE A 138 -4.61 7.09 11.11
N GLU A 139 -4.82 7.16 12.42
CA GLU A 139 -3.84 7.63 13.38
C GLU A 139 -3.16 6.41 14.00
N ALA A 140 -1.86 6.27 13.79
CA ALA A 140 -1.07 5.16 14.29
C ALA A 140 -0.10 5.64 15.37
N LYS A 141 -0.10 4.98 16.53
CA LYS A 141 0.77 5.33 17.66
C LYS A 141 1.41 4.08 18.25
N TRP A 142 2.73 4.10 18.42
CA TRP A 142 3.44 3.07 19.16
C TRP A 142 3.18 3.26 20.65
N ILE A 143 2.64 2.22 21.29
CA ILE A 143 2.22 2.26 22.70
C ILE A 143 3.04 1.35 23.62
N GLY A 144 4.03 0.64 23.09
CA GLY A 144 4.94 -0.16 23.89
C GLY A 144 5.36 -1.46 23.20
N ALA A 145 5.95 -2.37 23.98
CA ALA A 145 6.13 -3.75 23.55
C ALA A 145 4.78 -4.45 23.40
N CYS A 146 4.73 -5.51 22.61
CA CYS A 146 3.57 -6.40 22.58
C CYS A 146 3.29 -6.98 23.97
N LYS A 147 2.02 -7.22 24.28
CA LYS A 147 1.61 -7.87 25.53
C LYS A 147 2.06 -9.33 25.52
N ALA A 148 2.22 -9.94 26.69
CA ALA A 148 2.74 -11.30 26.84
C ALA A 148 1.90 -12.37 26.11
N ASP A 149 0.60 -12.12 25.90
CA ASP A 149 -0.34 -13.00 25.21
C ASP A 149 -0.51 -12.66 23.70
N GLN A 150 0.26 -11.69 23.20
CA GLN A 150 0.26 -11.26 21.81
C GLN A 150 1.49 -11.79 21.07
N LYS A 151 1.26 -12.30 19.86
CA LYS A 151 2.31 -12.64 18.89
C LYS A 151 2.35 -11.61 17.75
N PRO A 152 3.50 -11.43 17.07
CA PRO A 152 3.55 -10.61 15.86
C PRO A 152 2.46 -11.00 14.85
N GLY A 153 1.78 -9.98 14.34
CA GLY A 153 0.63 -10.11 13.44
C GLY A 153 -0.71 -10.22 14.14
N ASP A 154 -0.76 -10.26 15.47
CA ASP A 154 -2.02 -10.19 16.22
C ASP A 154 -2.63 -8.79 16.11
N ILE A 155 -3.89 -8.77 15.71
CA ILE A 155 -4.74 -7.59 15.62
C ILE A 155 -5.88 -7.78 16.63
N MET A 156 -5.98 -6.84 17.56
CA MET A 156 -7.06 -6.73 18.52
C MET A 156 -8.10 -5.76 17.97
N MET A 157 -9.24 -6.29 17.56
CA MET A 157 -10.38 -5.52 17.06
C MET A 157 -11.18 -4.91 18.22
N PRO A 158 -11.99 -3.86 17.95
CA PRO A 158 -13.03 -3.45 18.88
C PRO A 158 -13.87 -4.65 19.35
N GLY A 159 -14.27 -4.65 20.63
CA GLY A 159 -15.03 -5.77 21.21
C GLY A 159 -14.18 -6.97 21.64
N GLY A 160 -12.85 -6.88 21.60
CA GLY A 160 -11.94 -7.88 22.17
C GLY A 160 -11.66 -9.09 21.28
N MET A 161 -12.15 -9.09 20.04
CA MET A 161 -11.85 -10.13 19.07
C MET A 161 -10.37 -10.05 18.64
N LYS A 162 -9.65 -11.15 18.79
CA LYS A 162 -8.25 -11.29 18.36
C LYS A 162 -8.19 -12.07 17.05
N MET A 163 -7.46 -11.55 16.08
CA MET A 163 -7.21 -12.18 14.79
C MET A 163 -5.73 -12.03 14.42
N ASN A 164 -5.12 -13.02 13.78
CA ASN A 164 -3.74 -12.90 13.29
C ASN A 164 -3.73 -12.75 11.77
N ILE A 165 -2.88 -11.87 11.24
CA ILE A 165 -2.83 -11.64 9.79
C ILE A 165 -2.48 -12.91 9.00
N LYS A 166 -1.63 -13.78 9.53
CA LYS A 166 -1.26 -15.04 8.84
C LYS A 166 -2.44 -15.99 8.74
N ASP A 167 -3.34 -15.97 9.71
CA ASP A 167 -4.55 -16.79 9.71
C ASP A 167 -5.59 -16.23 8.72
N MET A 168 -5.66 -14.91 8.58
CA MET A 168 -6.48 -14.24 7.55
C MET A 168 -6.02 -14.55 6.13
N GLU A 169 -4.71 -14.54 5.87
CA GLU A 169 -4.17 -14.88 4.55
C GLU A 169 -4.44 -16.35 4.18
N LYS A 170 -4.31 -17.27 5.14
CA LYS A 170 -4.71 -18.67 4.94
C LYS A 170 -6.19 -18.80 4.62
N LEU A 171 -7.05 -18.07 5.33
CA LEU A 171 -8.49 -18.09 5.07
C LEU A 171 -8.82 -17.58 3.67
N LYS A 172 -8.20 -16.47 3.23
CA LYS A 172 -8.36 -15.95 1.87
C LYS A 172 -7.96 -16.98 0.81
N ALA A 173 -6.89 -17.74 1.03
CA ALA A 173 -6.44 -18.78 0.10
C ALA A 173 -7.44 -19.94 -0.05
N LEU A 174 -8.30 -20.16 0.94
CA LEU A 174 -9.35 -21.18 0.92
C LEU A 174 -10.67 -20.68 0.31
N ILE A 175 -10.85 -19.37 0.11
CA ILE A 175 -12.03 -18.83 -0.57
C ILE A 175 -11.88 -19.11 -2.07
N PRO A 176 -12.82 -19.82 -2.71
CA PRO A 176 -12.76 -20.09 -4.13
C PRO A 176 -12.74 -18.75 -4.89
N LYS A 177 -11.73 -18.57 -5.74
CA LYS A 177 -11.73 -17.45 -6.69
C LYS A 177 -12.91 -17.68 -7.64
N LYS A 178 -13.92 -16.80 -7.58
CA LYS A 178 -15.00 -16.77 -8.55
C LYS A 178 -14.50 -16.24 -9.89
#